data_AF-A0A939RG45-F1
#
_entry.id   AF-A0A939RG45-F1
#
_cell.length_a   1.000
_cell.length_b   1.000
_cell.length_c   1.000
_cell.angle_alpha   90.00
_cell.angle_beta   90.00
_cell.angle_gamma   90.00
#
_symmetry.space_group_name_H-M   'P 1'
#
loop_
_entity.id
_entity.type
_entity.pdbx_description
1 polymer ?
#
loop_
_entity_poly.entity_id
_entity_poly.type
_entity_poly.pdbx_seq_one_letter_code
_entity_poly.pdbx_strand_id
1 'polypeptide(L)'
;MTIERERRKMEYYTIDWLGPFTYDELSDFDPEKYAKWANSTLYMIAGIRKWQNEKNVQYVGQTKQTCSVRAKQHFSYQNSVDKKFSKIKKARFWIGTYDSVFKKSNQDDLKKELNRLEHTLIHCSYLFANEKILNERAIKHPVQEDITILSRFFSKNNPKNVYVRLDRSLREFPDVIMLKSDADERKYYIANRLTPVGI
;
A
#
# COMPACT_ATOMS: atom_id res chain seq x y z
N MET A 1 20.44 -38.00 -6.26
CA MET A 1 19.09 -37.42 -6.21
C MET A 1 19.23 -35.91 -6.27
N THR A 2 19.02 -35.34 -7.45
CA THR A 2 19.09 -33.90 -7.67
C THR A 2 17.72 -33.34 -7.34
N ILE A 3 17.59 -32.62 -6.22
CA ILE A 3 16.37 -31.87 -5.91
C ILE A 3 16.37 -30.71 -6.91
N GLU A 4 15.65 -30.86 -8.02
CA GLU A 4 15.19 -29.71 -8.79
C GLU A 4 14.36 -28.86 -7.85
N ARG A 5 14.98 -27.83 -7.26
CA ARG A 5 14.25 -26.71 -6.66
C ARG A 5 13.40 -26.14 -7.78
N GLU A 6 12.12 -26.54 -7.84
CA GLU A 6 11.12 -25.85 -8.64
C GLU A 6 11.33 -24.35 -8.41
N ARG A 7 11.78 -23.65 -9.45
CA ARG A 7 11.93 -22.19 -9.39
C ARG A 7 10.55 -21.65 -9.14
N ARG A 8 10.24 -21.31 -7.89
CA ARG A 8 8.97 -20.67 -7.50
C ARG A 8 8.79 -19.46 -8.42
N LYS A 9 7.69 -19.46 -9.18
CA LYS A 9 7.40 -18.39 -10.14
C LYS A 9 7.21 -17.09 -9.35
N MET A 10 8.08 -16.13 -9.57
CA MET A 10 7.97 -14.80 -8.98
C MET A 10 6.82 -14.05 -9.64
N GLU A 11 5.88 -13.57 -8.83
CA GLU A 11 4.77 -12.75 -9.32
C GLU A 11 5.09 -11.26 -9.20
N TYR A 12 4.67 -10.48 -10.20
CA TYR A 12 4.95 -9.05 -10.31
C TYR A 12 3.64 -8.27 -10.30
N TYR A 13 3.60 -7.22 -9.48
CA TYR A 13 2.46 -6.33 -9.32
C TYR A 13 2.89 -4.90 -9.49
N THR A 14 2.05 -4.11 -10.17
CA THR A 14 2.18 -2.66 -10.13
C THR A 14 1.03 -2.09 -9.33
N ILE A 15 1.33 -1.23 -8.36
CA ILE A 15 0.34 -0.51 -7.57
C ILE A 15 0.43 0.97 -7.90
N ASP A 16 -0.70 1.52 -8.33
CA ASP A 16 -0.84 2.92 -8.66
C ASP A 16 -1.61 3.65 -7.57
N TRP A 17 -0.88 4.46 -6.80
CA TRP A 17 -1.34 5.22 -5.68
C TRP A 17 -1.76 6.63 -6.10
N LEU A 18 -3.03 6.96 -5.97
CA LEU A 18 -3.54 8.32 -6.18
C LEU A 18 -3.56 9.08 -4.84
N GLY A 19 -3.03 10.30 -4.81
CA GLY A 19 -3.07 11.14 -3.60
C GLY A 19 -2.14 12.36 -3.64
N PRO A 20 -1.76 12.92 -2.48
CA PRO A 20 -2.36 12.66 -1.18
C PRO A 20 -3.70 13.38 -1.01
N PHE A 21 -4.70 12.70 -0.45
CA PHE A 21 -5.96 13.30 -0.02
C PHE A 21 -5.90 13.71 1.46
N THR A 22 -6.66 14.73 1.86
CA THR A 22 -7.15 14.93 3.22
C THR A 22 -8.35 14.03 3.47
N TYR A 23 -8.84 14.00 4.71
CA TYR A 23 -10.07 13.28 5.03
C TYR A 23 -11.27 13.84 4.26
N ASP A 24 -11.45 15.17 4.25
CA ASP A 24 -12.58 15.82 3.59
C ASP A 24 -12.56 15.57 2.09
N GLU A 25 -11.40 15.72 1.45
CA GLU A 25 -11.24 15.44 0.01
C GLU A 25 -11.49 13.96 -0.32
N LEU A 26 -11.15 13.04 0.59
CA LEU A 26 -11.39 11.61 0.41
C LEU A 26 -12.87 11.26 0.62
N SER A 27 -13.54 11.94 1.55
CA SER A 27 -14.98 11.81 1.79
C SER A 27 -15.80 12.18 0.56
N ASP A 28 -15.34 13.19 -0.17
CA ASP A 28 -15.98 13.76 -1.35
C ASP A 28 -15.39 13.20 -2.66
N PHE A 29 -14.44 12.28 -2.55
CA PHE A 29 -13.82 11.63 -3.69
C PHE A 29 -14.82 10.73 -4.40
N ASP A 30 -15.10 11.08 -5.65
CA ASP A 30 -15.85 10.27 -6.59
C ASP A 30 -14.89 9.43 -7.44
N PRO A 31 -14.78 8.12 -7.19
CA PRO A 31 -13.84 7.25 -7.88
C PRO A 31 -14.26 6.98 -9.34
N GLU A 32 -15.53 7.21 -9.71
CA GLU A 32 -16.02 6.98 -11.08
C GLU A 32 -15.44 8.00 -12.07
N LYS A 33 -15.16 9.23 -11.62
CA LYS A 33 -14.41 10.25 -12.41
C LYS A 33 -13.03 9.76 -12.84
N TYR A 34 -12.50 8.76 -12.13
CA TYR A 34 -11.19 8.19 -12.36
C TYR A 34 -11.35 6.69 -12.62
N ALA A 35 -11.86 6.31 -13.79
CA ALA A 35 -12.22 4.92 -14.15
C ALA A 35 -11.25 3.83 -13.67
N LYS A 36 -9.94 4.11 -13.69
CA LYS A 36 -8.87 3.22 -13.19
C LYS A 36 -8.91 2.96 -11.67
N TRP A 37 -9.37 3.92 -10.88
CA TRP A 37 -9.50 3.86 -9.42
C TRP A 37 -10.96 3.67 -8.96
N ALA A 38 -11.92 3.56 -9.89
CA ALA A 38 -13.33 3.22 -9.59
C ALA A 38 -13.46 1.97 -8.71
N ASN A 39 -12.59 0.98 -8.96
CA ASN A 39 -12.53 -0.31 -8.25
C ASN A 39 -11.29 -0.43 -7.36
N SER A 40 -10.80 0.67 -6.79
CA SER A 40 -9.61 0.66 -5.92
C SER A 40 -9.80 -0.27 -4.72
N THR A 41 -8.83 -1.13 -4.47
CA THR A 41 -8.90 -2.17 -3.44
C THR A 41 -7.91 -1.95 -2.30
N LEU A 42 -6.92 -1.07 -2.46
CA LEU A 42 -5.88 -0.79 -1.47
C LEU A 42 -5.96 0.67 -1.02
N TYR A 43 -5.57 0.93 0.22
CA TYR A 43 -5.42 2.29 0.72
C TYR A 43 -4.29 2.38 1.73
N MET A 44 -3.65 3.54 1.77
CA MET A 44 -2.54 3.85 2.66
C MET A 44 -2.84 5.13 3.42
N ILE A 45 -2.44 5.17 4.69
CA ILE A 45 -2.53 6.34 5.55
C ILE A 45 -1.15 6.64 6.08
N ALA A 46 -0.67 7.86 5.86
CA ALA A 46 0.57 8.37 6.44
C ALA A 46 0.29 9.62 7.26
N GLY A 47 1.13 9.87 8.25
CA GLY A 47 0.96 10.98 9.18
C GLY A 47 1.82 10.78 10.41
N ILE A 48 1.46 11.47 11.49
CA ILE A 48 2.28 11.57 12.71
C ILE A 48 1.48 11.03 13.90
N ARG A 49 2.01 10.06 14.64
CA ARG A 49 1.43 9.70 15.95
C ARG A 49 1.87 10.67 17.04
N LYS A 50 1.15 10.65 18.17
CA LYS A 50 1.43 11.54 19.31
C LYS A 50 2.90 11.55 19.78
N TRP A 51 3.60 10.42 19.67
CA TRP A 51 4.99 10.25 20.11
C TRP A 51 6.02 10.28 18.97
N GLN A 52 5.58 10.47 17.72
CA GLN A 52 6.47 10.50 16.55
C GLN A 52 6.77 11.95 16.18
N ASN A 53 8.01 12.21 15.74
CA ASN A 53 8.42 13.53 15.25
C ASN A 53 8.24 13.65 13.74
N GLU A 54 8.35 12.54 13.02
CA GLU A 54 8.30 12.51 11.56
C GLU A 54 7.00 11.90 11.04
N LYS A 55 6.69 12.22 9.77
CA LYS A 55 5.54 11.63 9.08
C LYS A 55 5.98 10.34 8.43
N ASN A 56 5.32 9.24 8.80
CA ASN A 56 5.56 7.92 8.23
C ASN A 56 4.25 7.26 7.82
N VAL A 57 4.33 6.18 7.04
CA VAL A 57 3.20 5.29 6.77
C VAL A 57 2.74 4.66 8.08
N GLN A 58 1.48 4.89 8.44
CA GLN A 58 0.89 4.44 9.68
C GLN A 58 0.01 3.22 9.50
N TYR A 59 -0.52 3.02 8.29
CA TYR A 59 -1.46 1.97 7.97
C TYR A 59 -1.47 1.71 6.47
N VAL A 60 -1.54 0.43 6.11
CA VAL A 60 -1.86 -0.04 4.76
C VAL A 60 -2.97 -1.06 4.91
N GLY A 61 -4.01 -1.01 4.07
CA GLY A 61 -5.03 -2.04 4.10
C GLY A 61 -5.81 -2.16 2.82
N GLN A 62 -6.65 -3.20 2.76
CA GLN A 62 -7.56 -3.41 1.64
C GLN A 62 -9.01 -3.11 2.01
N THR A 63 -9.84 -2.84 1.01
CA THR A 63 -11.28 -2.61 1.17
C THR A 63 -12.07 -3.21 0.02
N LYS A 64 -13.23 -3.81 0.34
CA LYS A 64 -14.25 -4.21 -0.64
C LYS A 64 -15.24 -3.08 -0.94
N GLN A 65 -15.26 -2.05 -0.10
CA GLN A 65 -16.07 -0.84 -0.26
C GLN A 65 -15.20 0.26 -0.89
N THR A 66 -15.82 1.31 -1.43
CA THR A 66 -15.07 2.47 -1.90
C THR A 66 -14.21 3.07 -0.79
N CYS A 67 -13.03 3.60 -1.15
CA CYS A 67 -12.11 4.19 -0.16
C CYS A 67 -12.75 5.37 0.59
N SER A 68 -13.67 6.11 -0.04
CA SER A 68 -14.44 7.18 0.60
C SER A 68 -15.36 6.65 1.72
N VAL A 69 -16.11 5.58 1.47
CA VAL A 69 -16.96 4.93 2.47
C VAL A 69 -16.11 4.34 3.61
N ARG A 70 -15.01 3.67 3.27
CA ARG A 70 -14.08 3.10 4.25
C ARG A 70 -13.44 4.17 5.12
N ALA A 71 -13.08 5.31 4.53
CA ALA A 71 -12.58 6.47 5.28
C ALA A 71 -13.65 7.05 6.21
N LYS A 72 -14.89 7.23 5.74
CA LYS A 72 -16.01 7.65 6.61
C LYS A 72 -16.17 6.70 7.79
N GLN A 73 -16.15 5.39 7.58
CA GLN A 73 -16.25 4.43 8.70
C GLN A 73 -15.08 4.53 9.69
N HIS A 74 -13.86 4.70 9.22
CA HIS A 74 -12.67 4.74 10.08
C HIS A 74 -12.47 6.09 10.81
N PHE A 75 -13.04 7.18 10.29
CA PHE A 75 -12.73 8.54 10.76
C PHE A 75 -13.96 9.38 11.13
N SER A 76 -15.17 9.02 10.70
CA SER A 76 -16.42 9.74 11.04
C SER A 76 -16.99 9.38 12.41
N TYR A 77 -16.62 8.24 13.01
CA TYR A 77 -17.15 7.85 14.32
C TYR A 77 -16.43 8.60 15.44
N GLN A 78 -16.85 9.84 15.68
CA GLN A 78 -16.41 10.64 16.81
C GLN A 78 -16.76 10.02 18.18
N ASN A 79 -17.62 8.99 18.27
CA ASN A 79 -18.17 8.56 19.56
C ASN A 79 -18.12 7.08 19.96
N SER A 80 -17.65 6.12 19.17
CA SER A 80 -17.54 4.74 19.71
C SER A 80 -16.62 3.79 18.95
N VAL A 81 -15.83 3.07 19.76
CA VAL A 81 -15.03 1.86 19.49
C VAL A 81 -13.68 2.00 18.77
N ASP A 82 -13.53 2.64 17.60
CA ASP A 82 -12.23 2.64 16.90
C ASP A 82 -11.48 3.99 16.92
N LYS A 83 -11.06 4.41 18.12
CA LYS A 83 -10.11 5.54 18.38
C LYS A 83 -8.70 5.33 17.80
N LYS A 84 -8.54 4.42 16.85
CA LYS A 84 -7.23 3.94 16.38
C LYS A 84 -6.61 4.92 15.39
N PHE A 85 -7.41 5.46 14.47
CA PHE A 85 -6.94 6.35 13.41
C PHE A 85 -6.98 7.83 13.79
N SER A 86 -7.83 8.24 14.75
CA SER A 86 -7.82 9.60 15.33
C SER A 86 -6.51 9.96 16.03
N LYS A 87 -5.63 8.98 16.26
CA LYS A 87 -4.28 9.16 16.80
C LYS A 87 -3.27 9.62 15.75
N ILE A 88 -3.61 9.59 14.46
CA ILE A 88 -2.76 10.04 13.37
C ILE A 88 -3.04 11.53 13.10
N LYS A 89 -2.15 12.40 13.56
CA LYS A 89 -2.17 13.83 13.25
C LYS A 89 -1.68 14.06 11.82
N LYS A 90 -2.23 15.10 11.17
CA LYS A 90 -1.88 15.49 9.79
C LYS A 90 -1.99 14.32 8.80
N ALA A 91 -3.02 13.49 8.98
CA ALA A 91 -3.24 12.31 8.15
C ALA A 91 -3.37 12.68 6.67
N ARG A 92 -2.69 11.92 5.83
CA ARG A 92 -2.75 11.96 4.37
C ARG A 92 -3.07 10.57 3.86
N PHE A 93 -3.87 10.51 2.82
CA PHE A 93 -4.41 9.28 2.28
C PHE A 93 -3.97 9.05 0.85
N TRP A 94 -3.69 7.79 0.51
CA TRP A 94 -3.49 7.35 -0.87
C TRP A 94 -4.41 6.19 -1.17
N ILE A 95 -4.96 6.21 -2.39
CA ILE A 95 -5.86 5.19 -2.91
C ILE A 95 -5.10 4.37 -3.94
N GLY A 96 -4.94 3.08 -3.68
CA GLY A 96 -4.22 2.15 -4.53
C GLY A 96 -5.17 1.38 -5.41
N THR A 97 -4.88 1.38 -6.71
CA THR A 97 -5.31 0.30 -7.61
C THR A 97 -4.10 -0.55 -7.92
N TYR A 98 -4.29 -1.83 -8.19
CA TYR A 98 -3.21 -2.70 -8.60
C TYR A 98 -3.58 -3.34 -9.93
N ASP A 99 -2.58 -3.45 -10.79
CA ASP A 99 -2.68 -4.21 -12.02
C ASP A 99 -1.87 -5.49 -11.82
N SER A 100 -2.53 -6.64 -11.92
CA SER A 100 -1.84 -7.90 -12.05
C SER A 100 -1.65 -8.16 -13.55
N VAL A 101 -0.39 -8.30 -13.96
CA VAL A 101 -0.05 -8.73 -15.33
C VAL A 101 -0.74 -10.07 -15.67
N PHE A 102 -1.08 -10.85 -14.63
CA PHE A 102 -1.89 -12.06 -14.71
C PHE A 102 -3.30 -11.79 -14.17
N LYS A 103 -4.23 -11.36 -15.04
CA LYS A 103 -5.66 -11.26 -14.68
C LYS A 103 -6.18 -12.65 -14.27
N LYS A 104 -6.31 -12.90 -12.96
CA LYS A 104 -6.94 -14.11 -12.46
C LYS A 104 -8.46 -13.98 -12.60
N SER A 105 -9.09 -15.05 -13.08
CA SER A 105 -10.50 -15.06 -13.49
C SER A 105 -11.49 -15.30 -12.34
N ASN A 106 -11.03 -15.67 -11.14
CA ASN A 106 -11.90 -15.97 -9.99
C ASN A 106 -11.68 -15.00 -8.80
N GLN A 107 -12.70 -14.88 -7.95
CA GLN A 107 -12.74 -13.92 -6.85
C GLN A 107 -11.87 -14.34 -5.64
N ASP A 108 -11.69 -15.64 -5.42
CA ASP A 108 -10.91 -16.15 -4.29
C ASP A 108 -9.41 -15.93 -4.49
N ASP A 109 -8.92 -16.07 -5.71
CA ASP A 109 -7.53 -15.78 -6.05
C ASP A 109 -7.23 -14.29 -5.92
N LEU A 110 -8.16 -13.42 -6.35
CA LEU A 110 -8.07 -11.98 -6.15
C LEU A 110 -7.90 -11.62 -4.65
N LYS A 111 -8.68 -12.27 -3.78
CA LYS A 111 -8.59 -12.06 -2.32
C LYS A 111 -7.24 -12.51 -1.77
N LYS A 112 -6.72 -13.66 -2.22
CA LYS A 112 -5.39 -14.14 -1.81
C LYS A 112 -4.29 -13.17 -2.23
N GLU A 113 -4.36 -12.65 -3.46
CA GLU A 113 -3.41 -11.66 -3.96
C GLU A 113 -3.45 -10.36 -3.17
N LEU A 114 -4.64 -9.84 -2.89
CA LEU A 114 -4.81 -8.63 -2.08
C LEU A 114 -4.25 -8.80 -0.67
N ASN A 115 -4.54 -9.92 0.00
CA ASN A 115 -3.97 -10.24 1.30
C ASN A 115 -2.44 -10.25 1.24
N ARG A 116 -1.88 -10.85 0.18
CA ARG A 116 -0.44 -10.94 0.01
C ARG A 116 0.20 -9.57 -0.24
N LEU A 117 -0.40 -8.74 -1.08
CA LEU A 117 0.03 -7.36 -1.33
C LEU A 117 -0.03 -6.55 -0.03
N GLU A 118 -1.18 -6.57 0.66
CA GLU A 118 -1.36 -5.88 1.95
C GLU A 118 -0.29 -6.30 2.96
N HIS A 119 -0.07 -7.60 3.17
CA HIS A 119 0.91 -8.10 4.13
C HIS A 119 2.34 -7.69 3.74
N THR A 120 2.71 -7.78 2.46
CA THR A 120 4.03 -7.37 1.97
C THR A 120 4.28 -5.89 2.23
N LEU A 121 3.30 -5.03 1.93
CA LEU A 121 3.38 -3.58 2.15
C LEU A 121 3.45 -3.25 3.65
N ILE A 122 2.71 -3.96 4.49
CA ILE A 122 2.73 -3.83 5.95
C ILE A 122 4.11 -4.18 6.52
N HIS A 123 4.66 -5.34 6.16
CA HIS A 123 5.97 -5.77 6.61
C HIS A 123 7.05 -4.79 6.17
N CYS A 124 7.03 -4.40 4.90
CA CYS A 124 7.95 -3.40 4.36
C CYS A 124 7.85 -2.09 5.16
N SER A 125 6.64 -1.54 5.33
CA SER A 125 6.44 -0.30 6.09
C SER A 125 6.97 -0.39 7.52
N TYR A 126 6.79 -1.54 8.18
CA TYR A 126 7.31 -1.78 9.53
C TYR A 126 8.83 -1.82 9.58
N LEU A 127 9.48 -2.53 8.64
CA LEU A 127 10.93 -2.66 8.60
C LEU A 127 11.62 -1.32 8.34
N PHE A 128 11.07 -0.47 7.47
CA PHE A 128 11.72 0.78 7.06
C PHE A 128 11.35 1.98 7.92
N ALA A 129 10.12 2.06 8.42
CA ALA A 129 9.76 3.14 9.34
C ALA A 129 10.40 2.96 10.73
N ASN A 130 10.94 1.76 11.03
CA ASN A 130 11.41 1.34 12.37
C ASN A 130 10.39 1.65 13.49
N GLU A 131 9.11 1.67 13.11
CA GLU A 131 8.02 2.18 13.94
C GLU A 131 6.78 1.30 13.73
N LYS A 132 6.04 1.09 14.82
CA LYS A 132 4.85 0.24 14.82
C LYS A 132 3.78 0.78 13.88
N ILE A 133 3.37 0.03 12.87
CA ILE A 133 2.17 0.35 12.07
C ILE A 133 0.89 -0.03 12.84
N LEU A 134 -0.26 0.54 12.48
CA LEU A 134 -1.50 0.34 13.23
C LEU A 134 -1.99 -1.12 13.15
N ASN A 135 -1.82 -1.78 12.01
CA ASN A 135 -2.14 -3.18 11.79
C ASN A 135 -0.92 -4.11 11.87
N GLU A 136 0.03 -3.83 12.77
CA GLU A 136 1.21 -4.68 13.01
C GLU A 136 0.89 -6.14 13.33
N ARG A 137 -0.34 -6.47 13.78
CA ARG A 137 -0.74 -7.87 13.99
C ARG A 137 -0.65 -8.71 12.72
N ALA A 138 -0.83 -8.10 11.55
CA ALA A 138 -0.66 -8.78 10.26
C ALA A 138 0.79 -9.25 10.02
N ILE A 139 1.77 -8.65 10.71
CA ILE A 139 3.20 -9.02 10.63
C ILE A 139 3.46 -10.43 11.18
N LYS A 140 2.57 -10.93 12.06
CA LYS A 140 2.66 -12.30 12.57
C LYS A 140 2.43 -13.37 11.51
N HIS A 141 1.91 -12.99 10.35
CA HIS A 141 1.63 -13.86 9.22
C HIS A 141 2.47 -13.44 8.02
N PRO A 142 3.78 -13.74 8.03
CA PRO A 142 4.68 -13.36 6.95
C PRO A 142 4.29 -14.03 5.65
N VAL A 143 4.40 -13.26 4.56
CA VAL A 143 4.17 -13.75 3.20
C VAL A 143 5.18 -14.85 2.86
N GLN A 144 4.66 -15.96 2.31
CA GLN A 144 5.44 -17.17 2.01
C GLN A 144 5.74 -17.33 0.51
N GLU A 145 5.30 -16.40 -0.32
CA GLU A 145 5.49 -16.45 -1.76
C GLU A 145 6.42 -15.33 -2.21
N ASP A 146 7.21 -15.63 -3.23
CA ASP A 146 8.07 -14.63 -3.84
C ASP A 146 7.20 -13.61 -4.59
N ILE A 147 7.39 -12.33 -4.30
CA ILE A 147 6.57 -11.24 -4.82
C ILE A 147 7.42 -10.01 -5.09
N THR A 148 7.18 -9.36 -6.22
CA THR A 148 7.72 -8.03 -6.53
C THR A 148 6.57 -7.05 -6.71
N ILE A 149 6.66 -5.90 -6.03
CA ILE A 149 5.71 -4.80 -6.07
C ILE A 149 6.42 -3.56 -6.58
N LEU A 150 5.90 -2.97 -7.65
CA LEU A 150 6.26 -1.63 -8.11
C LEU A 150 5.17 -0.64 -7.67
N SER A 151 5.50 0.27 -6.77
CA SER A 151 4.63 1.36 -6.33
C SER A 151 4.88 2.61 -7.17
N ARG A 152 3.82 3.13 -7.79
CA ARG A 152 3.85 4.40 -8.54
C ARG A 152 2.85 5.36 -7.92
N PHE A 153 3.26 6.60 -7.70
CA PHE A 153 2.42 7.60 -7.04
C PHE A 153 2.00 8.69 -8.03
N PHE A 154 0.72 9.02 -8.04
CA PHE A 154 0.08 9.97 -8.94
C PHE A 154 -0.58 11.09 -8.16
N SER A 155 -0.51 12.31 -8.70
CA SER A 155 -1.21 13.44 -8.09
C SER A 155 -2.72 13.31 -8.26
N LYS A 156 -3.49 13.50 -7.18
CA LYS A 156 -4.95 13.57 -7.28
C LYS A 156 -5.45 14.70 -8.21
N ASN A 157 -4.67 15.77 -8.36
CA ASN A 157 -5.00 16.90 -9.22
C ASN A 157 -4.63 16.64 -10.68
N ASN A 158 -3.72 15.69 -10.93
CA ASN A 158 -3.34 15.26 -12.26
C ASN A 158 -2.95 13.77 -12.24
N PRO A 159 -3.91 12.86 -12.44
CA PRO A 159 -3.69 11.41 -12.39
C PRO A 159 -2.83 10.86 -13.53
N LYS A 160 -2.46 11.71 -14.51
CA LYS A 160 -1.51 11.35 -15.58
C LYS A 160 -0.07 11.64 -15.17
N ASN A 161 0.12 12.48 -14.15
CA ASN A 161 1.45 12.88 -13.68
C ASN A 161 1.86 12.03 -12.48
N VAL A 162 2.89 11.21 -12.70
CA VAL A 162 3.62 10.54 -11.63
C VAL A 162 4.37 11.61 -10.81
N TYR A 163 4.37 11.46 -9.49
CA TYR A 163 5.18 12.30 -8.62
C TYR A 163 6.66 12.13 -8.93
N VAL A 164 7.29 13.17 -9.46
CA VAL A 164 8.76 13.26 -9.56
C VAL A 164 9.40 13.40 -8.17
N ARG A 165 8.66 13.96 -7.21
CA ARG A 165 9.02 14.04 -5.79
C ARG A 165 7.83 13.67 -4.92
N LEU A 166 7.96 12.58 -4.17
CA LEU A 166 6.94 12.13 -3.23
C LEU A 166 6.73 13.12 -2.08
N ASP A 167 5.53 13.11 -1.51
CA ASP A 167 5.26 13.80 -0.24
C ASP A 167 6.26 13.31 0.83
N ARG A 168 6.71 14.22 1.71
CA ARG A 168 7.68 13.87 2.76
C ARG A 168 7.24 12.70 3.63
N SER A 169 5.94 12.48 3.79
CA SER A 169 5.37 11.37 4.54
C SER A 169 5.55 9.99 3.91
N LEU A 170 5.98 9.94 2.65
CA LEU A 170 6.32 8.73 1.90
C LEU A 170 7.81 8.66 1.56
N ARG A 171 8.65 9.53 2.13
CA ARG A 171 10.07 9.61 1.77
C ARG A 171 10.81 8.28 1.95
N GLU A 172 10.44 7.53 2.98
CA GLU A 172 11.02 6.23 3.33
C GLU A 172 10.23 5.05 2.74
N PHE A 173 9.12 5.32 2.05
CA PHE A 173 8.34 4.27 1.41
C PHE A 173 8.95 3.92 0.05
N PRO A 174 9.28 2.64 -0.21
CA PRO A 174 10.00 2.27 -1.42
C PRO A 174 9.14 2.21 -2.68
N ASP A 175 9.78 2.52 -3.81
CA ASP A 175 9.16 2.42 -5.13
C ASP A 175 9.12 0.95 -5.57
N VAL A 176 10.12 0.15 -5.22
CA VAL A 176 10.14 -1.30 -5.50
C VAL A 176 10.34 -2.08 -4.22
N ILE A 177 9.51 -3.10 -4.04
CA ILE A 177 9.61 -4.06 -2.94
C ILE A 177 9.67 -5.46 -3.56
N MET A 178 10.76 -6.18 -3.36
CA MET A 178 10.89 -7.57 -3.75
C MET A 178 11.10 -8.42 -2.50
N LEU A 179 10.17 -9.33 -2.23
CA LEU A 179 10.33 -10.39 -1.25
C LEU A 179 10.69 -11.67 -1.99
N LYS A 180 11.84 -12.25 -1.66
CA LYS A 180 12.36 -13.43 -2.33
C LYS A 180 12.91 -14.44 -1.32
N SER A 181 12.75 -15.72 -1.63
CA SER A 181 13.47 -16.79 -0.96
C SER A 181 14.92 -16.84 -1.44
N ASP A 182 15.88 -16.69 -0.53
CA ASP A 182 17.29 -16.83 -0.82
C ASP A 182 17.94 -17.74 0.23
N ALA A 183 18.48 -18.87 -0.22
CA ALA A 183 19.11 -19.89 0.65
C ALA A 183 18.27 -20.25 1.90
N ASP A 184 16.98 -20.50 1.71
CA ASP A 184 16.01 -20.85 2.76
C ASP A 184 15.65 -19.71 3.75
N GLU A 185 16.17 -18.51 3.52
CA GLU A 185 15.78 -17.29 4.22
C GLU A 185 14.90 -16.38 3.36
N ARG A 186 13.97 -15.66 4.00
CA ARG A 186 13.14 -14.64 3.33
C ARG A 186 13.81 -13.29 3.42
N LYS A 187 14.15 -12.72 2.26
CA LYS A 187 14.82 -11.42 2.18
C LYS A 187 13.97 -10.41 1.44
N TYR A 188 13.91 -9.21 2.00
CA TYR A 188 13.36 -8.03 1.35
C TYR A 188 14.49 -7.29 0.62
N TYR A 189 14.26 -6.98 -0.64
CA TYR A 189 15.08 -6.12 -1.47
C TYR A 189 14.24 -4.92 -1.86
N ILE A 190 14.79 -3.71 -1.75
CA ILE A 190 14.05 -2.49 -2.08
C ILE A 190 14.85 -1.59 -3.01
N ALA A 191 14.11 -0.79 -3.79
CA ALA A 191 14.67 0.32 -4.54
C ALA A 191 13.82 1.57 -4.32
N ASN A 192 14.50 2.70 -4.13
CA ASN A 192 13.90 4.01 -3.90
C ASN A 192 14.26 4.96 -5.04
N ARG A 193 13.34 5.86 -5.38
CA ARG A 193 13.53 7.01 -6.28
C ARG A 193 13.88 6.59 -7.70
N LEU A 194 13.12 5.64 -8.24
CA LEU A 194 13.19 5.32 -9.66
C LEU A 194 12.75 6.55 -10.45
N THR A 195 13.72 7.26 -11.03
CA THR A 195 13.45 8.46 -11.81
C THR A 195 12.98 8.04 -13.19
N PRO A 196 11.80 8.48 -13.65
CA PRO A 196 11.40 8.23 -15.03
C PRO A 196 12.41 8.90 -15.97
N VAL A 197 13.06 8.09 -16.80
CA VAL A 197 13.91 8.60 -17.88
C VAL A 197 12.97 8.90 -19.05
N GLY A 198 12.90 10.16 -19.46
CA GLY A 198 12.11 10.55 -20.64
C GLY A 198 12.70 9.91 -21.90
N ILE A 199 11.82 9.42 -22.77
CA ILE A 199 12.12 9.18 -24.19
C ILE A 199 11.64 10.40 -24.96
#